data_AF-A0A9K3LWT1-F1
#
_entry.id   AF-A0A9K3LWT1-F1
#
_cell.length_a   1.000
_cell.length_b   1.000
_cell.length_c   1.000
_cell.angle_alpha   90.00
_cell.angle_beta   90.00
_cell.angle_gamma   90.00
#
_symmetry.space_group_name_H-M   'P 1'
#
loop_
_entity.id
_entity.type
_entity.pdbx_description
1 polymer ?
#
loop_
_entity_poly.entity_id
_entity_poly.type
_entity_poly.pdbx_seq_one_letter_code
_entity_poly.pdbx_strand_id
1 'polypeptide(L)'
;MVWNALKNAIGLGGGQPTWDDDDGQPTRLPQYFPVEPKGCEKHSQNLFQCLSNEATAKARDMERVGYHQSYFHDVTPIPTDPKAAEAVKADPTNPDYPKPNDNPLDECKKFIAYYKQCCDRKLKLKKNWILTESVRVQEEYRYQGPEKENVTATRTTTTASNNK
;
A
#
# COMPACT_ATOMS: atom_id res chain seq x y z
N MET A 1 -1.53 -40.17 -5.32
CA MET A 1 -1.33 -38.92 -6.08
C MET A 1 -2.23 -37.75 -5.66
N VAL A 2 -3.28 -37.95 -4.84
CA VAL A 2 -4.19 -36.87 -4.39
C VAL A 2 -3.63 -36.02 -3.23
N TRP A 3 -2.68 -36.55 -2.46
CA TRP A 3 -2.06 -35.84 -1.32
C TRP A 3 -1.13 -34.68 -1.73
N ASN A 4 -0.54 -34.71 -2.92
CA ASN A 4 0.32 -33.61 -3.40
C ASN A 4 -0.52 -32.43 -3.93
N ALA A 5 -1.69 -32.71 -4.52
CA ALA A 5 -2.62 -31.67 -4.95
C ALA A 5 -3.24 -30.92 -3.76
N LEU A 6 -3.55 -31.62 -2.67
CA LEU A 6 -4.07 -30.99 -1.45
C LEU A 6 -3.01 -30.12 -0.74
N LYS A 7 -1.74 -30.56 -0.73
CA LYS A 7 -0.63 -29.77 -0.16
C LYS A 7 -0.37 -28.48 -0.95
N ASN A 8 -0.54 -28.51 -2.27
CA ASN A 8 -0.47 -27.33 -3.12
C ASN A 8 -1.70 -26.41 -2.94
N ALA A 9 -2.90 -26.97 -2.75
CA ALA A 9 -4.12 -26.20 -2.49
C ALA A 9 -4.17 -25.57 -1.07
N ILE A 10 -3.49 -26.17 -0.09
CA ILE A 10 -3.41 -25.68 1.30
C ILE A 10 -2.17 -24.77 1.52
N GLY A 11 -1.32 -24.58 0.50
CA GLY A 11 -0.17 -23.67 0.59
C GLY A 11 0.92 -24.13 1.54
N LEU A 12 0.98 -25.43 1.85
CA LEU A 12 2.03 -26.09 2.65
C LEU A 12 3.18 -26.65 1.79
N GLY A 13 3.17 -26.40 0.47
CA GLY A 13 4.31 -26.56 -0.42
C GLY A 13 5.27 -25.38 -0.25
N GLY A 14 6.17 -25.48 0.73
CA GLY A 14 7.15 -24.46 1.12
C GLY A 14 8.26 -24.27 0.09
N GLY A 15 7.98 -23.52 -0.98
CA GLY A 15 9.01 -22.71 -1.63
C GLY A 15 9.04 -21.34 -0.96
N GLN A 16 10.23 -20.80 -0.69
CA GLN A 16 10.35 -19.36 -0.41
C GLN A 16 9.72 -18.62 -1.60
N PRO A 17 8.70 -17.77 -1.40
CA PRO A 17 8.20 -16.92 -2.47
C PRO A 17 9.35 -16.05 -2.92
N THR A 18 9.85 -16.37 -4.10
CA THR A 18 10.71 -15.51 -4.88
C THR A 18 9.81 -14.42 -5.44
N TRP A 19 10.33 -13.20 -5.46
CA TRP A 19 9.83 -12.26 -6.45
C TRP A 19 10.26 -12.87 -7.78
N ASP A 20 9.33 -13.46 -8.51
CA ASP A 20 9.61 -13.93 -9.85
C ASP A 20 9.89 -12.68 -10.69
N ASP A 21 11.16 -12.48 -10.99
CA ASP A 21 11.73 -11.40 -11.80
C ASP A 21 11.36 -11.54 -13.29
N ASP A 22 10.26 -12.22 -13.64
CA ASP A 22 9.99 -12.67 -15.01
C ASP A 22 9.68 -11.55 -16.02
N ASP A 23 9.53 -10.30 -15.57
CA ASP A 23 9.22 -9.17 -16.47
C ASP A 23 10.33 -8.10 -16.56
N GLY A 24 11.46 -8.26 -15.87
CA GLY A 24 12.55 -7.25 -15.84
C GLY A 24 12.13 -5.88 -15.26
N GLN A 25 11.02 -5.82 -14.54
CA GLN A 25 10.51 -4.59 -13.95
C GLN A 25 11.16 -4.31 -12.58
N PRO A 26 11.42 -3.03 -12.24
CA PRO A 26 11.97 -2.67 -10.94
C PRO A 26 11.02 -3.10 -9.81
N THR A 27 11.57 -3.49 -8.66
CA THR A 27 10.79 -3.88 -7.47
C THR A 27 9.77 -2.80 -7.10
N ARG A 28 8.49 -3.15 -7.05
CA ARG A 28 7.40 -2.20 -6.76
C ARG A 28 6.45 -2.77 -5.72
N LEU A 29 5.85 -1.90 -4.91
CA LEU A 29 4.79 -2.31 -4.00
C LEU A 29 3.54 -2.74 -4.80
N PRO A 30 2.77 -3.74 -4.33
CA PRO A 30 1.51 -4.12 -4.95
C PRO A 30 0.52 -2.94 -4.95
N GLN A 31 -0.33 -2.86 -5.98
CA GLN A 31 -1.30 -1.76 -6.12
C GLN A 31 -2.29 -1.64 -4.95
N TYR A 32 -2.61 -2.76 -4.29
CA TYR A 32 -3.49 -2.79 -3.13
C TYR A 32 -2.77 -2.51 -1.80
N PHE A 33 -1.46 -2.30 -1.79
CA PHE A 33 -0.79 -1.82 -0.57
C PHE A 33 -1.36 -0.44 -0.20
N PRO A 34 -1.67 -0.12 1.08
CA PRO A 34 -1.34 -0.82 2.33
C PRO A 34 -2.45 -1.74 2.91
N VAL A 35 -3.19 -2.50 2.10
CA VAL A 35 -4.28 -3.35 2.61
C VAL A 35 -3.75 -4.49 3.50
N GLU A 36 -4.35 -4.68 4.68
CA GLU A 36 -4.01 -5.76 5.60
C GLU A 36 -5.20 -6.73 5.76
N PRO A 37 -5.27 -7.81 4.96
CA PRO A 37 -6.34 -8.79 5.09
C PRO A 37 -6.14 -9.68 6.33
N LYS A 38 -7.25 -10.09 6.95
CA LYS A 38 -7.22 -10.92 8.16
C LYS A 38 -6.45 -12.23 7.93
N GLY A 39 -5.40 -12.45 8.71
CA GLY A 39 -4.46 -13.56 8.62
C GLY A 39 -3.17 -13.27 7.82
N CYS A 40 -2.90 -12.01 7.45
CA CYS A 40 -1.64 -11.57 6.84
C CYS A 40 -0.90 -10.50 7.67
N GLU A 41 -1.33 -10.25 8.91
CA GLU A 41 -0.86 -9.17 9.78
C GLU A 41 0.66 -9.22 9.95
N LYS A 42 1.23 -10.42 10.19
CA LYS A 42 2.67 -10.60 10.33
C LYS A 42 3.46 -10.21 9.07
N HIS A 43 2.95 -10.56 7.88
CA HIS A 43 3.63 -10.24 6.62
C HIS A 43 3.54 -8.74 6.30
N SER A 44 2.38 -8.14 6.61
CA SER A 44 2.16 -6.70 6.55
C SER A 44 3.14 -5.97 7.46
N GLN A 45 3.18 -6.31 8.75
CA GLN A 45 4.07 -5.70 9.74
C GLN A 45 5.55 -5.81 9.36
N ASN A 46 6.00 -6.99 8.91
CA ASN A 46 7.38 -7.17 8.47
C ASN A 46 7.72 -6.30 7.25
N LEU A 47 6.78 -6.18 6.29
CA LEU A 47 6.95 -5.31 5.13
C LEU A 47 7.01 -3.84 5.58
N PHE A 48 6.07 -3.37 6.40
CA PHE A 48 6.09 -2.01 6.94
C PHE A 48 7.36 -1.70 7.71
N GLN A 49 7.82 -2.63 8.55
CA GLN A 49 9.04 -2.46 9.32
C GLN A 49 10.25 -2.29 8.40
N CYS A 50 10.38 -3.13 7.37
CA CYS A 50 11.45 -2.99 6.38
C CYS A 50 11.35 -1.64 5.65
N LEU A 51 10.15 -1.26 5.19
CA LEU A 51 9.94 0.00 4.47
C LEU A 51 10.31 1.22 5.32
N SER A 52 9.89 1.22 6.59
CA SER A 52 10.13 2.33 7.52
C SER A 52 11.60 2.50 7.93
N ASN A 53 12.38 1.43 7.86
CA ASN A 53 13.78 1.42 8.33
C ASN A 53 14.75 1.29 7.16
N GLU A 54 14.84 0.10 6.57
CA GLU A 54 15.87 -0.26 5.58
C GLU A 54 15.68 0.51 4.28
N ALA A 55 14.48 0.45 3.69
CA ALA A 55 14.20 1.15 2.44
C ALA A 55 14.28 2.69 2.61
N THR A 56 13.81 3.20 3.75
CA THR A 56 13.89 4.64 4.06
C THR A 56 15.34 5.09 4.29
N ALA A 57 16.17 4.29 4.96
CA ALA A 57 17.59 4.58 5.13
C ALA A 57 18.30 4.63 3.77
N LYS A 58 18.09 3.63 2.91
CA LYS A 58 18.66 3.59 1.57
C LYS A 58 18.18 4.77 0.71
N ALA A 59 16.90 5.10 0.77
CA ALA A 59 16.35 6.28 0.09
C ALA A 59 17.04 7.57 0.54
N ARG A 60 17.27 7.75 1.86
CA ARG A 60 18.00 8.91 2.39
C ARG A 60 19.45 8.96 1.93
N ASP A 61 20.14 7.82 1.85
CA ASP A 61 21.51 7.79 1.35
C ASP A 61 21.57 8.12 -0.15
N MET A 62 20.60 7.66 -0.94
CA MET A 62 20.43 8.08 -2.34
C MET A 62 20.11 9.57 -2.47
N GLU A 63 19.31 10.15 -1.57
CA GLU A 63 19.01 11.59 -1.52
C GLU A 63 20.27 12.42 -1.21
N ARG A 64 21.10 11.96 -0.27
CA ARG A 64 22.36 12.62 0.11
C ARG A 64 23.30 12.77 -1.07
N VAL A 65 23.46 11.72 -1.86
CA VAL A 65 24.38 11.71 -3.01
C VAL A 65 23.74 12.21 -4.31
N GLY A 66 22.44 12.49 -4.32
CA GLY A 66 21.70 12.96 -5.50
C GLY A 66 21.38 11.87 -6.52
N TYR A 67 21.28 10.60 -6.10
CA TYR A 67 20.90 9.47 -6.96
C TYR A 67 19.42 9.09 -6.89
N HIS A 68 18.63 9.79 -6.07
CA HIS A 68 17.18 9.61 -6.00
C HIS A 68 16.50 10.00 -7.32
N GLN A 69 15.41 9.32 -7.68
CA GLN A 69 14.58 9.69 -8.82
C GLN A 69 13.46 10.64 -8.36
N SER A 70 13.34 11.77 -9.05
CA SER A 70 12.20 12.67 -8.90
C SER A 70 10.96 12.07 -9.56
N TYR A 71 9.78 12.35 -8.98
CA TYR A 71 8.52 12.05 -9.65
C TYR A 71 8.32 12.86 -10.94
N PHE A 72 8.92 14.06 -10.99
CA PHE A 72 8.87 14.98 -12.12
C PHE A 72 10.13 14.82 -12.99
N HIS A 73 9.96 14.35 -14.23
CA HIS A 73 11.07 14.03 -15.14
C HIS A 73 11.99 15.21 -15.49
N ASP A 74 11.52 16.44 -15.35
CA ASP A 74 12.24 17.69 -15.59
C ASP A 74 13.09 18.14 -14.39
N VAL A 75 12.86 17.56 -13.20
CA VAL A 75 13.61 17.92 -12.00
C VAL A 75 14.88 17.07 -11.92
N THR A 76 16.04 17.73 -12.08
CA THR A 76 17.34 17.09 -11.84
C THR A 76 17.62 17.05 -10.33
N PRO A 77 17.88 15.86 -9.75
CA PRO A 77 18.20 15.72 -8.34
C PRO A 77 19.49 16.49 -7.98
N ILE A 78 19.44 17.27 -6.90
CA ILE A 78 20.63 17.92 -6.35
C ILE A 78 21.06 17.13 -5.09
N PRO A 79 22.35 16.77 -4.94
CA PRO A 79 22.85 16.13 -3.73
C PRO A 79 22.62 17.01 -2.52
N THR A 80 22.06 16.44 -1.45
CA THR A 80 21.92 17.16 -0.17
C THR A 80 23.27 17.31 0.54
N ASP A 81 24.17 16.35 0.35
CA ASP A 81 25.54 16.39 0.89
C ASP A 81 26.57 16.26 -0.25
N PRO A 82 27.17 17.39 -0.70
CA PRO A 82 28.17 17.39 -1.76
C PRO A 82 29.40 16.53 -1.45
N LYS A 83 29.81 16.42 -0.17
CA LYS A 83 30.99 15.64 0.22
C LYS A 83 30.71 14.14 0.09
N ALA A 84 29.51 13.71 0.47
CA ALA A 84 29.08 12.33 0.26
C ALA A 84 29.02 11.99 -1.23
N ALA A 85 28.49 12.91 -2.06
CA ALA A 85 28.47 12.71 -3.51
C ALA A 85 29.87 12.61 -4.12
N GLU A 86 30.83 13.40 -3.64
CA GLU A 86 32.24 13.31 -4.05
C GLU A 86 32.89 12.00 -3.63
N ALA A 87 32.62 11.52 -2.42
CA ALA A 87 33.15 10.25 -1.92
C ALA A 87 32.66 9.05 -2.76
N VAL A 88 31.37 9.04 -3.13
CA VAL A 88 30.82 7.99 -4.01
C VAL A 88 31.38 8.09 -5.43
N LYS A 89 31.65 9.30 -5.93
CA LYS A 89 32.34 9.48 -7.23
C LYS A 89 33.80 9.01 -7.20
N ALA A 90 34.48 9.15 -6.07
CA ALA A 90 35.87 8.74 -5.90
C ALA A 90 36.03 7.22 -5.86
N ASP A 91 35.06 6.49 -5.29
CA ASP A 91 35.03 5.03 -5.29
C ASP A 91 33.64 4.49 -5.68
N PRO A 92 33.33 4.46 -6.99
CA PRO A 92 32.04 3.99 -7.49
C PRO A 92 31.84 2.47 -7.37
N THR A 93 32.89 1.73 -7.00
CA THR A 93 32.86 0.26 -6.91
C THR A 93 32.54 -0.25 -5.51
N ASN A 94 32.54 0.63 -4.50
CA ASN A 94 32.25 0.25 -3.13
C ASN A 94 30.81 -0.31 -3.02
N PRO A 95 30.64 -1.54 -2.50
CA PRO A 95 29.31 -2.16 -2.36
C PRO A 95 28.41 -1.45 -1.35
N ASP A 96 28.96 -0.69 -0.41
CA ASP A 96 28.21 0.02 0.63
C ASP A 96 27.63 1.35 0.12
N TYR A 97 28.06 1.83 -1.04
CA TYR A 97 27.57 3.09 -1.61
C TYR A 97 26.35 2.88 -2.52
N PRO A 98 25.37 3.81 -2.47
CA PRO A 98 24.23 3.76 -3.36
C PRO A 98 24.68 3.92 -4.81
N LYS A 99 24.11 3.12 -5.71
CA LYS A 99 24.40 3.19 -7.15
C LYS A 99 23.36 4.04 -7.89
N PRO A 100 23.75 4.67 -9.02
CA PRO A 100 22.79 5.30 -9.89
C PRO A 100 21.81 4.25 -10.44
N ASN A 101 20.51 4.47 -10.25
CA ASN A 101 19.38 3.57 -10.54
C ASN A 101 19.12 2.43 -9.55
N ASP A 102 19.73 2.44 -8.37
CA ASP A 102 19.28 1.54 -7.30
C ASP A 102 17.83 1.82 -6.93
N ASN A 103 17.13 0.78 -6.47
CA ASN A 103 15.78 0.90 -5.96
C ASN A 103 15.79 0.68 -4.45
N PRO A 104 15.30 1.64 -3.63
CA PRO A 104 15.25 1.47 -2.18
C PRO A 104 14.36 0.30 -1.75
N LEU A 105 13.41 -0.13 -2.58
CA LEU A 105 12.52 -1.26 -2.29
C LEU A 105 13.18 -2.62 -2.44
N ASP A 106 14.38 -2.71 -3.03
CA ASP A 106 15.08 -3.98 -3.24
C ASP A 106 15.44 -4.66 -1.92
N GLU A 107 15.76 -3.89 -0.88
CA GLU A 107 16.01 -4.41 0.48
C GLU A 107 14.78 -5.16 1.02
N CYS A 108 13.59 -4.67 0.68
CA CYS A 108 12.33 -5.23 1.14
C CYS A 108 11.72 -6.25 0.18
N LYS A 109 12.38 -6.59 -0.93
CA LYS A 109 11.85 -7.44 -2.00
C LYS A 109 11.26 -8.75 -1.48
N LYS A 110 11.97 -9.43 -0.58
CA LYS A 110 11.49 -10.66 0.07
C LYS A 110 10.17 -10.44 0.81
N PHE A 111 10.07 -9.39 1.62
CA PHE A 111 8.86 -9.09 2.38
C PHE A 111 7.69 -8.69 1.47
N ILE A 112 7.97 -7.98 0.37
CA ILE A 112 6.98 -7.65 -0.64
C ILE A 112 6.41 -8.93 -1.27
N ALA A 113 7.26 -9.90 -1.60
CA ALA A 113 6.82 -11.20 -2.14
C ALA A 113 5.88 -11.94 -1.17
N TYR A 114 6.27 -12.06 0.10
CA TYR A 114 5.44 -12.70 1.12
C TYR A 114 4.11 -11.98 1.34
N TYR A 115 4.15 -10.65 1.42
CA TYR A 115 2.97 -9.82 1.57
C TYR A 115 2.02 -10.02 0.37
N LYS A 116 2.56 -9.94 -0.85
CA LYS A 116 1.80 -10.14 -2.10
C LYS A 116 1.14 -11.51 -2.13
N GLN A 117 1.91 -12.57 -1.91
CA GLN A 117 1.40 -13.95 -1.91
C GLN A 117 0.31 -14.16 -0.86
N CYS A 118 0.46 -13.57 0.33
CA CYS A 118 -0.55 -13.66 1.38
C CYS A 118 -1.82 -12.90 1.00
N CYS A 119 -1.70 -11.67 0.53
CA CYS A 119 -2.82 -10.83 0.14
C CYS A 119 -3.59 -11.42 -1.04
N ASP A 120 -2.91 -11.89 -2.09
CA ASP A 120 -3.53 -12.51 -3.26
C ASP A 120 -4.38 -13.74 -2.90
N ARG A 121 -4.01 -14.46 -1.82
CA ARG A 121 -4.79 -15.59 -1.29
C ARG A 121 -5.92 -15.14 -0.37
N LYS A 122 -5.65 -14.20 0.54
CA LYS A 122 -6.61 -13.81 1.58
C LYS A 122 -7.68 -12.83 1.12
N LEU A 123 -7.38 -11.95 0.16
CA LEU A 123 -8.35 -10.96 -0.36
C LEU A 123 -9.52 -11.62 -1.10
N LYS A 124 -9.31 -12.79 -1.70
CA LYS A 124 -10.37 -13.56 -2.37
C LYS A 124 -11.38 -14.20 -1.40
N LEU A 125 -11.09 -14.22 -0.10
CA LEU A 125 -11.95 -14.86 0.89
C LEU A 125 -13.08 -13.93 1.31
N LYS A 126 -14.30 -14.46 1.46
CA LYS A 126 -15.49 -13.71 1.88
C LYS A 126 -15.28 -12.86 3.16
N LYS A 127 -14.48 -13.36 4.10
CA LYS A 127 -14.17 -12.65 5.35
C LYS A 127 -13.37 -11.35 5.15
N ASN A 128 -12.76 -11.17 3.99
CA ASN A 128 -11.96 -9.99 3.60
C ASN A 128 -12.61 -9.23 2.42
N TRP A 129 -13.83 -9.58 2.04
CA TRP A 129 -14.55 -8.96 0.92
C TRP A 129 -14.68 -7.44 1.08
N ILE A 130 -14.83 -6.97 2.33
CA ILE A 130 -14.89 -5.54 2.66
C ILE A 130 -13.63 -4.76 2.22
N LEU A 131 -12.48 -5.42 2.12
CA LEU A 131 -11.22 -4.80 1.67
C LEU A 131 -11.10 -4.77 0.15
N THR A 132 -11.96 -5.50 -0.56
CA THR A 132 -12.01 -5.55 -2.03
C THR A 132 -13.16 -4.73 -2.62
N GLU A 133 -14.19 -4.42 -1.82
CA GLU A 133 -15.26 -3.50 -2.23
C GLU A 133 -14.85 -2.06 -1.95
N SER A 134 -14.27 -1.40 -2.95
CA SER A 134 -13.88 0.01 -2.85
C SER A 134 -15.05 1.01 -2.98
N VAL A 135 -16.31 0.58 -3.22
CA VAL A 135 -17.37 1.51 -3.71
C VAL A 135 -18.77 1.39 -3.07
N ARG A 136 -19.23 0.23 -2.55
CA ARG A 136 -20.66 0.10 -2.16
C ARG A 136 -21.12 0.99 -1.00
N VAL A 137 -20.27 1.22 -0.01
CA VAL A 137 -20.68 1.94 1.19
C VAL A 137 -20.83 3.45 0.93
N GLN A 138 -20.01 4.06 0.08
CA GLN A 138 -20.14 5.50 -0.18
C GLN A 138 -21.29 5.84 -1.14
N GLU A 139 -21.70 4.91 -2.01
CA GLU A 139 -22.84 5.11 -2.91
C GLU A 139 -24.20 4.92 -2.21
N GLU A 140 -24.32 3.96 -1.28
CA GLU A 140 -25.57 3.74 -0.53
C GLU A 140 -25.97 4.96 0.33
N TYR A 141 -25.00 5.65 0.95
CA TYR A 141 -25.27 6.87 1.73
C TYR A 141 -25.48 8.13 0.87
N ARG A 142 -25.16 8.11 -0.43
CA ARG A 142 -25.37 9.26 -1.32
C ARG A 142 -26.80 9.36 -1.85
N TYR A 143 -27.53 8.24 -1.90
CA TYR A 143 -28.87 8.16 -2.49
C TYR A 143 -30.01 7.90 -1.51
N GLN A 144 -29.74 7.66 -0.23
CA GLN A 144 -30.77 7.74 0.82
C GLN A 144 -30.98 9.20 1.24
N GLY A 145 -31.56 9.99 0.34
CA GLY A 145 -32.17 11.27 0.70
C GLY A 145 -33.34 11.01 1.67
N PRO A 146 -33.68 11.97 2.56
CA PRO A 146 -34.70 11.75 3.57
C PRO A 146 -36.01 11.31 2.91
N GLU A 147 -36.46 10.12 3.26
CA GLU A 147 -37.80 9.64 2.96
C GLU A 147 -38.77 10.75 3.40
N LYS A 148 -39.56 11.25 2.45
CA LYS A 148 -40.50 12.34 2.69
C LYS A 148 -41.52 11.89 3.73
N GLU A 149 -41.29 12.22 4.99
CA GLU A 149 -42.31 12.16 6.04
C GLU A 149 -43.47 13.05 5.60
N ASN A 150 -44.60 12.41 5.28
CA ASN A 150 -45.86 13.08 5.05
C ASN A 150 -46.34 13.69 6.37
N VAL A 151 -45.88 14.90 6.68
CA VAL A 151 -46.40 15.68 7.80
C VAL A 151 -47.78 16.20 7.42
N THR A 152 -48.79 15.42 7.80
CA THR A 152 -50.19 15.82 7.83
C THR A 152 -50.35 16.80 9.00
N ALA A 153 -50.18 18.11 8.76
CA ALA A 153 -50.45 19.14 9.75
C ALA A 153 -51.82 19.78 9.51
N THR A 154 -52.81 19.24 10.22
CA THR A 154 -54.11 19.83 10.51
C THR A 154 -53.95 21.25 11.03
N ARG A 155 -54.49 22.23 10.28
CA ARG A 155 -54.52 23.65 10.69
C ARG A 155 -55.86 23.96 11.36
N THR A 156 -55.99 23.64 12.64
CA THR A 156 -57.03 24.20 13.52
C THR A 156 -56.40 25.30 14.36
N THR A 157 -56.71 26.55 14.04
CA THR A 157 -56.42 27.69 14.92
C THR A 157 -57.75 28.18 15.48
N THR A 158 -58.01 27.80 16.74
CA THR A 158 -59.09 28.33 17.57
C THR A 158 -58.46 28.84 18.87
N THR A 159 -58.98 29.97 19.37
CA THR A 159 -58.72 30.73 20.62
C THR A 159 -57.83 31.97 20.46
N ALA A 160 -58.14 33.13 21.04
CA ALA A 160 -59.31 33.63 21.75
C ALA A 160 -59.23 35.18 21.85
N SER A 161 -60.41 35.78 22.00
CA SER A 161 -60.76 37.05 22.64
C SER A 161 -59.67 37.83 23.40
N ASN A 162 -59.61 39.15 23.20
CA ASN A 162 -59.44 40.12 24.29
C ASN A 162 -59.92 41.55 23.90
N ASN A 163 -60.97 42.00 24.59
CA ASN A 163 -61.32 43.35 25.05
C ASN A 163 -60.70 44.59 24.36
N LYS A 164 -61.54 45.43 23.73
CA LYS A 164 -62.03 46.71 24.29
C LYS A 164 -63.15 47.28 23.42
#